data_AF-V8CKC2-F1
#
_entry.id   AF-V8CKC2-F1
#
_cell.length_a   1.000
_cell.length_b   1.000
_cell.length_c   1.000
_cell.angle_alpha   90.00
_cell.angle_beta   90.00
_cell.angle_gamma   90.00
#
_symmetry.space_group_name_H-M   'P 1'
#
loop_
_entity.id
_entity.type
_entity.pdbx_description
1 polymer ?
#
loop_
_entity_poly.entity_id
_entity_poly.type
_entity_poly.pdbx_seq_one_letter_code
_entity_poly.pdbx_strand_id
1 'polypeptide(L)'
;MNDMLLTLVEQNLPPLPDTVIKLRDYIDEKGSKIEIKGVVDIISKDPLATANLLKTANSAYYGFSQEISTINQVIALLGIENVKNIVMADSLRSRIKINVSPYGLDTNLFIGNCSKEVDFISNWLNEEDRKLSQTLIPCAMLLRLGMILFSSVLIKSKKDKEFREALKANDFKNIALIEQEFFGVDHISFLAYCFDHWKFDEILIQTVVYAINPHSAPPSIKKKAYALAITNRIFEPYEGGNDYNTNEALALVKEAAQQDVVFDEKNLIKHISNFSHNLPTNN
;
A
#
# COMPACT_ATOMS: atom_id res chain seq x y z
N MET A 1 -11.20 -15.34 -14.64
CA MET A 1 -10.54 -14.91 -13.38
C MET A 1 -10.87 -15.93 -12.30
N ASN A 2 -9.92 -16.30 -11.43
CA ASN A 2 -10.11 -17.34 -10.42
C ASN A 2 -11.29 -17.00 -9.48
N ASP A 3 -12.29 -17.88 -9.37
CA ASP A 3 -13.52 -17.65 -8.58
C ASP A 3 -13.22 -17.30 -7.10
N MET A 4 -12.13 -17.82 -6.54
CA MET A 4 -11.76 -17.49 -5.16
C MET A 4 -11.25 -16.06 -5.01
N LEU A 5 -10.55 -15.52 -6.01
CA LEU A 5 -10.15 -14.11 -6.01
C LEU A 5 -11.37 -13.20 -6.08
N LEU A 6 -12.38 -13.57 -6.89
CA LEU A 6 -13.64 -12.83 -6.96
C LEU A 6 -14.35 -12.76 -5.61
N THR A 7 -14.31 -13.83 -4.80
CA THR A 7 -14.92 -13.78 -3.46
C THR A 7 -14.26 -12.77 -2.52
N LEU A 8 -13.01 -12.35 -2.75
CA LEU A 8 -12.33 -11.36 -1.92
C LEU A 8 -12.82 -9.94 -2.19
N VAL A 9 -13.23 -9.65 -3.43
CA VAL A 9 -13.66 -8.31 -3.87
C VAL A 9 -14.87 -7.85 -3.05
N GLU A 10 -15.76 -8.78 -2.72
CA GLU A 10 -16.98 -8.54 -1.95
C GLU A 10 -16.77 -8.59 -0.43
N GLN A 11 -15.61 -9.06 0.05
CA GLN A 11 -15.35 -9.17 1.49
C GLN A 11 -14.90 -7.84 2.10
N ASN A 12 -15.13 -7.71 3.41
CA ASN A 12 -14.54 -6.65 4.20
C ASN A 12 -13.09 -7.02 4.56
N LEU A 13 -12.22 -6.01 4.52
CA LEU A 13 -10.81 -6.18 4.85
C LEU A 13 -10.62 -5.79 6.33
N PRO A 14 -10.20 -6.72 7.21
CA PRO A 14 -9.94 -6.38 8.61
C PRO A 14 -8.83 -5.36 8.73
N PRO A 15 -8.94 -4.35 9.60
CA PRO A 15 -7.75 -3.62 10.04
C PRO A 15 -6.81 -4.56 10.81
N LEU A 16 -5.54 -4.18 10.87
CA LEU A 16 -4.56 -4.79 11.75
C LEU A 16 -5.00 -4.63 13.23
N PRO A 17 -4.78 -5.64 14.09
CA PRO A 17 -5.12 -5.54 15.52
C PRO A 17 -4.49 -4.32 16.20
N ASP A 18 -3.24 -4.01 15.84
CA ASP A 18 -2.51 -2.85 16.35
C ASP A 18 -3.15 -1.52 15.93
N THR A 19 -3.68 -1.41 14.71
CA THR A 19 -4.44 -0.25 14.25
C THR A 19 -5.68 -0.01 15.10
N VAL A 20 -6.43 -1.07 15.41
CA VAL A 20 -7.65 -0.99 16.23
C VAL A 20 -7.32 -0.48 17.64
N ILE A 21 -6.27 -1.04 18.25
CA ILE A 21 -5.82 -0.67 19.59
C ILE A 21 -5.35 0.79 19.61
N LYS A 22 -4.44 1.17 18.70
CA LYS A 22 -3.91 2.53 18.61
C LYS A 22 -4.99 3.56 18.33
N LEU A 23 -5.93 3.26 17.43
CA LEU A 23 -7.02 4.17 17.11
C LEU A 23 -7.95 4.37 18.31
N ARG A 24 -8.33 3.28 18.99
CA ARG A 24 -9.13 3.35 20.21
C ARG A 24 -8.43 4.21 21.26
N ASP A 25 -7.19 3.86 21.59
CA ASP A 25 -6.44 4.48 22.68
C ASP A 25 -6.20 5.97 22.38
N TYR A 26 -5.90 6.34 21.13
CA TYR A 26 -5.74 7.73 20.72
C TYR A 26 -7.04 8.54 20.89
N ILE A 27 -8.18 7.98 20.46
CA ILE A 27 -9.47 8.66 20.56
C ILE A 27 -9.89 8.82 22.02
N ASP A 28 -9.76 7.75 22.80
CA ASP A 28 -10.18 7.73 24.20
C ASP A 28 -9.29 8.64 25.08
N GLU A 29 -7.98 8.73 24.79
CA GLU A 29 -7.05 9.63 25.48
C GLU A 29 -7.29 11.11 25.13
N LYS A 30 -7.50 11.44 23.85
CA LYS A 30 -7.61 12.84 23.42
C LYS A 30 -9.00 13.43 23.64
N GLY A 31 -10.06 12.62 23.60
CA GLY A 31 -11.44 13.06 23.78
C GLY A 31 -11.75 14.29 22.92
N SER A 32 -12.13 15.41 23.55
CA SER A 32 -12.47 16.66 22.86
C SER A 32 -11.29 17.37 22.17
N LYS A 33 -10.05 16.98 22.46
CA LYS A 33 -8.82 17.55 21.86
C LYS A 33 -8.29 16.72 20.69
N ILE A 34 -9.12 15.84 20.13
CA ILE A 34 -8.71 14.96 19.06
C ILE A 34 -8.35 15.73 17.79
N GLU A 35 -7.24 15.35 17.16
CA GLU A 35 -6.78 15.92 15.90
C GLU A 35 -6.93 14.90 14.77
N ILE A 36 -7.42 15.36 13.61
CA ILE A 36 -7.52 14.53 12.40
C ILE A 36 -6.16 13.92 12.05
N LYS A 37 -5.06 14.68 12.24
CA LYS A 37 -3.72 14.22 11.90
C LYS A 37 -3.34 12.93 12.62
N GLY A 38 -3.62 12.80 13.92
CA GLY A 38 -3.28 11.57 14.64
C GLY A 38 -4.07 10.36 14.15
N VAL A 39 -5.32 10.55 13.74
CA VAL A 39 -6.13 9.49 13.13
C VAL A 39 -5.58 9.10 11.75
N VAL A 40 -5.20 10.08 10.92
CA VAL A 40 -4.53 9.86 9.64
C VAL A 40 -3.25 9.05 9.82
N ASP A 41 -2.39 9.44 10.78
CA ASP A 41 -1.09 8.80 11.01
C ASP A 41 -1.23 7.33 11.43
N ILE A 42 -2.29 6.98 12.16
CA ILE A 42 -2.58 5.59 12.56
C ILE A 42 -3.11 4.79 11.36
N ILE A 43 -4.11 5.30 10.65
CA ILE A 43 -4.79 4.57 9.56
C ILE A 43 -3.89 4.39 8.35
N SER A 44 -3.10 5.42 8.02
CA SER A 44 -2.26 5.44 6.82
C SER A 44 -1.19 4.33 6.83
N LYS A 45 -0.87 3.76 7.99
CA LYS A 45 0.11 2.69 8.18
C LYS A 45 -0.48 1.28 8.04
N ASP A 46 -1.77 1.18 7.75
CA ASP A 46 -2.50 -0.07 7.62
C ASP A 46 -3.09 -0.21 6.20
N PRO A 47 -2.55 -1.13 5.38
CA PRO A 47 -3.05 -1.41 4.04
C PRO A 47 -4.53 -1.79 3.98
N LEU A 48 -4.99 -2.60 4.93
CA LEU A 48 -6.34 -3.12 4.93
C LEU A 48 -7.34 -2.05 5.39
N ALA A 49 -7.00 -1.30 6.44
CA ALA A 49 -7.82 -0.17 6.89
C ALA A 49 -7.92 0.92 5.81
N THR A 50 -6.79 1.26 5.17
CA THR A 50 -6.73 2.22 4.06
C THR A 50 -7.67 1.82 2.93
N ALA A 51 -7.57 0.58 2.45
CA ALA A 51 -8.42 0.08 1.38
C ALA A 51 -9.90 0.05 1.75
N ASN A 52 -10.22 -0.44 2.95
CA ASN A 52 -11.61 -0.60 3.38
C ASN A 52 -12.30 0.75 3.65
N LEU A 53 -11.58 1.73 4.19
CA LEU A 53 -12.12 3.07 4.41
C LEU A 53 -12.29 3.83 3.09
N LEU A 54 -11.36 3.71 2.14
CA LEU A 54 -11.54 4.25 0.79
C LEU A 54 -12.72 3.59 0.07
N LYS A 55 -12.88 2.27 0.20
CA LYS A 55 -14.03 1.51 -0.33
C LYS A 55 -15.35 2.00 0.27
N THR A 56 -15.36 2.27 1.57
CA THR A 56 -16.54 2.78 2.26
C THR A 56 -16.88 4.20 1.81
N ALA A 57 -15.88 5.08 1.75
CA ALA A 57 -16.05 6.48 1.36
C ALA A 57 -16.51 6.66 -0.09
N ASN A 58 -16.04 5.80 -1.02
CA ASN A 58 -16.46 5.82 -2.42
C ASN A 58 -17.72 4.97 -2.72
N SER A 59 -18.37 4.42 -1.69
CA SER A 59 -19.60 3.65 -1.89
C SER A 59 -20.76 4.55 -2.31
N ALA A 60 -21.72 3.98 -3.05
CA ALA A 60 -22.90 4.70 -3.55
C ALA A 60 -23.71 5.39 -2.44
N TYR A 61 -23.59 4.93 -1.19
CA TYR A 61 -24.25 5.52 -0.03
C TYR A 61 -23.87 6.99 0.22
N TYR A 62 -22.60 7.36 0.00
CA TYR A 62 -22.13 8.72 0.26
C TYR A 62 -22.26 9.67 -0.95
N GLY A 63 -22.68 9.17 -2.11
CA GLY A 63 -23.03 10.00 -3.27
C GLY A 63 -21.86 10.68 -3.98
N PHE A 64 -20.62 10.46 -3.54
CA PHE A 64 -19.41 10.92 -4.23
C PHE A 64 -18.90 9.82 -5.16
N SER A 65 -19.12 9.97 -6.47
CA SER A 65 -18.53 9.07 -7.45
C SER A 65 -17.07 9.45 -7.69
N GLN A 66 -16.13 8.63 -7.22
CA GLN A 66 -14.72 8.59 -7.67
C GLN A 66 -13.79 9.77 -7.28
N GLU A 67 -14.08 10.53 -6.22
CA GLU A 67 -13.22 11.68 -5.83
C GLU A 67 -12.36 11.46 -4.57
N ILE A 68 -12.64 10.41 -3.77
CA ILE A 68 -11.96 10.22 -2.49
C ILE A 68 -10.73 9.32 -2.68
N SER A 69 -9.54 9.94 -2.64
CA SER A 69 -8.25 9.27 -2.87
C SER A 69 -7.27 9.38 -1.70
N THR A 70 -7.58 10.16 -0.67
CA THR A 70 -6.72 10.38 0.51
C THR A 70 -7.43 10.06 1.83
N ILE A 71 -6.67 9.63 2.84
CA ILE A 71 -7.22 9.36 4.18
C ILE A 71 -7.76 10.64 4.84
N ASN A 72 -7.17 11.80 4.55
CA ASN A 72 -7.69 13.08 5.00
C ASN A 72 -9.11 13.34 4.48
N GLN A 73 -9.36 13.09 3.18
CA GLN A 73 -10.69 13.22 2.59
C GLN A 73 -11.68 12.20 3.18
N VAL A 74 -11.23 10.95 3.39
CA VAL A 74 -12.04 9.92 4.06
C VAL A 74 -12.51 10.41 5.43
N ILE A 75 -11.60 10.90 6.28
CA ILE A 75 -11.95 11.36 7.64
C ILE A 75 -12.81 12.62 7.58
N ALA A 76 -12.56 13.53 6.63
CA ALA A 76 -13.39 14.72 6.43
C ALA A 76 -14.82 14.37 6.02
N LEU A 77 -15.01 13.36 5.18
CA LEU A 77 -16.31 12.90 4.72
C LEU A 77 -17.06 12.09 5.79
N LEU A 78 -16.40 11.11 6.38
CA LEU A 78 -17.03 10.17 7.31
C LEU A 78 -17.12 10.73 8.73
N GLY A 79 -16.15 11.56 9.13
CA GLY A 79 -15.95 11.97 10.52
C GLY A 79 -15.22 10.90 11.34
N ILE A 80 -14.49 11.35 12.38
CA ILE A 80 -13.62 10.49 13.18
C ILE A 80 -14.38 9.36 13.88
N GLU A 81 -15.56 9.66 14.44
CA GLU A 81 -16.38 8.65 15.14
C GLU A 81 -16.85 7.53 14.21
N ASN A 82 -17.27 7.86 12.98
CA ASN A 82 -17.67 6.83 12.02
C ASN A 82 -16.47 6.00 11.57
N VAL A 83 -15.30 6.63 11.37
CA VAL A 83 -14.06 5.92 11.06
C VAL A 83 -13.71 4.93 12.18
N LYS A 84 -13.78 5.34 13.46
CA LYS A 84 -13.60 4.46 14.62
C LYS A 84 -14.56 3.28 14.58
N ASN A 85 -15.85 3.55 14.37
CA ASN A 85 -16.89 2.52 14.35
C ASN A 85 -16.70 1.51 13.21
N ILE A 86 -16.32 1.97 12.01
CA ILE A 86 -16.03 1.10 10.87
C ILE A 86 -14.84 0.21 11.18
N VAL A 87 -13.71 0.78 11.63
CA VAL A 87 -12.49 0.03 11.98
C VAL A 87 -12.78 -1.02 13.07
N MET A 88 -13.50 -0.63 14.13
CA MET A 88 -13.89 -1.57 15.18
C MET A 88 -14.81 -2.69 14.66
N ALA A 89 -15.85 -2.35 13.90
CA ALA A 89 -16.79 -3.34 13.37
C ALA A 89 -16.12 -4.33 12.41
N ASP A 90 -15.19 -3.87 11.58
CA ASP A 90 -14.50 -4.73 10.62
C ASP A 90 -13.46 -5.65 11.28
N SER A 91 -12.89 -5.23 12.41
CA SER A 91 -12.05 -6.11 13.23
C SER A 91 -12.80 -7.34 13.75
N LEU A 92 -14.11 -7.22 14.01
CA LEU A 92 -14.95 -8.30 14.52
C LEU A 92 -15.51 -9.22 13.42
N ARG A 93 -15.72 -8.69 12.22
CA ARG A 93 -16.39 -9.41 11.10
C ARG A 93 -15.45 -10.23 10.23
N SER A 94 -14.15 -10.15 10.46
CA SER A 94 -13.17 -10.63 9.49
C SER A 94 -13.01 -12.15 9.43
N ARG A 95 -12.83 -12.62 8.20
CA ARG A 95 -12.40 -13.99 7.85
C ARG A 95 -11.01 -14.04 7.22
N ILE A 96 -10.39 -12.89 6.95
CA ILE A 96 -9.06 -12.79 6.34
C ILE A 96 -8.02 -12.86 7.46
N LYS A 97 -7.11 -13.82 7.36
CA LYS A 97 -5.93 -13.88 8.22
C LYS A 97 -4.79 -13.17 7.53
N ILE A 98 -4.29 -12.10 8.16
CA ILE A 98 -3.14 -11.34 7.67
C ILE A 98 -1.89 -12.22 7.86
N ASN A 99 -1.36 -12.71 6.75
CA ASN A 99 -0.21 -13.60 6.73
C ASN A 99 0.39 -13.57 5.32
N VAL A 100 1.66 -13.19 5.20
CA VAL A 100 2.39 -13.16 3.92
C VAL A 100 3.45 -14.27 3.82
N SER A 101 3.42 -15.26 4.73
CA SER A 101 4.32 -16.41 4.70
C SER A 101 4.26 -17.29 3.44
N PRO A 102 3.14 -17.35 2.65
CA PRO A 102 3.16 -18.01 1.35
C PRO A 102 4.19 -17.41 0.38
N TYR A 103 4.46 -16.11 0.51
CA TYR A 103 5.50 -15.42 -0.27
C TYR A 103 6.91 -15.60 0.29
N GLY A 104 7.08 -16.38 1.36
CA GLY A 104 8.36 -16.55 2.05
C GLY A 104 8.75 -15.40 2.98
N LEU A 105 7.85 -14.43 3.19
CA LEU A 105 8.10 -13.22 3.98
C LEU A 105 7.68 -13.38 5.44
N ASP A 106 8.39 -12.71 6.35
CA ASP A 106 7.94 -12.54 7.73
C ASP A 106 6.82 -11.49 7.78
N THR A 107 5.69 -11.86 8.41
CA THR A 107 4.50 -11.00 8.40
C THR A 107 4.69 -9.76 9.27
N ASN A 108 5.40 -9.85 10.39
CA ASN A 108 5.62 -8.70 11.27
C ASN A 108 6.60 -7.71 10.64
N LEU A 109 7.66 -8.22 9.99
CA LEU A 109 8.61 -7.40 9.25
C LEU A 109 7.92 -6.70 8.07
N PHE A 110 7.09 -7.41 7.31
CA PHE A 110 6.34 -6.83 6.19
C PHE A 110 5.42 -5.69 6.65
N ILE A 111 4.64 -5.90 7.71
CA ILE A 111 3.76 -4.86 8.29
C ILE A 111 4.59 -3.70 8.85
N GLY A 112 5.68 -3.99 9.55
CA GLY A 112 6.59 -2.98 10.06
C GLY A 112 7.20 -2.12 8.95
N ASN A 113 7.53 -2.72 7.81
CA ASN A 113 8.02 -2.01 6.64
C ASN A 113 6.95 -1.14 5.99
N CYS A 114 5.66 -1.54 5.99
CA CYS A 114 4.57 -0.68 5.55
C CYS A 114 4.51 0.62 6.39
N SER A 115 4.67 0.54 7.72
CA SER A 115 4.75 1.74 8.56
C SER A 115 5.95 2.62 8.20
N LYS A 116 7.13 2.01 8.01
CA LYS A 116 8.35 2.76 7.65
C LYS A 116 8.23 3.40 6.26
N GLU A 117 7.54 2.75 5.33
CA GLU A 117 7.27 3.26 3.98
C GLU A 117 6.43 4.54 4.04
N VAL A 118 5.38 4.57 4.86
CA VAL A 118 4.54 5.75 5.07
C VAL A 118 5.33 6.89 5.72
N ASP A 119 6.14 6.57 6.73
CA ASP A 119 7.01 7.55 7.39
C ASP A 119 8.04 8.12 6.40
N PHE A 120 8.60 7.28 5.53
CA PHE A 120 9.52 7.70 4.48
C PHE A 120 8.85 8.63 3.46
N ILE A 121 7.70 8.24 2.89
CA ILE A 121 6.96 9.07 1.94
C ILE A 121 6.63 10.43 2.57
N SER A 122 6.15 10.41 3.82
CA SER A 122 5.80 11.62 4.55
C SER A 122 7.00 12.54 4.72
N ASN A 123 8.16 12.00 5.12
CA ASN A 123 9.35 12.80 5.36
C ASN A 123 9.96 13.32 4.06
N TRP A 124 10.04 12.48 3.03
CA TRP A 124 10.58 12.86 1.73
C TRP A 124 9.73 13.93 1.06
N LEU A 125 8.41 13.72 0.96
CA LEU A 125 7.55 14.53 0.10
C LEU A 125 6.79 15.63 0.82
N ASN A 126 6.67 15.67 2.16
CA ASN A 126 5.90 16.74 2.80
C ASN A 126 6.54 18.13 2.65
N GLU A 127 7.88 18.21 2.61
CA GLU A 127 8.59 19.47 2.39
C GLU A 127 8.57 19.89 0.91
N GLU A 128 8.61 18.92 0.00
CA GLU A 128 8.72 19.13 -1.44
C GLU A 128 7.35 19.30 -2.14
N ASP A 129 6.42 18.38 -1.89
CA ASP A 129 5.09 18.35 -2.48
C ASP A 129 4.09 17.62 -1.55
N ARG A 130 3.54 18.36 -0.59
CA ARG A 130 2.60 17.82 0.40
C ARG A 130 1.37 17.15 -0.22
N LYS A 131 0.88 17.64 -1.37
CA LYS A 131 -0.28 17.03 -2.05
C LYS A 131 0.08 15.68 -2.65
N LEU A 132 1.28 15.59 -3.24
CA LEU A 132 1.82 14.33 -3.74
C LEU A 132 1.97 13.32 -2.60
N SER A 133 2.57 13.72 -1.47
CA SER A 133 2.70 12.87 -0.27
C SER A 133 1.36 12.24 0.15
N GLN A 134 0.33 13.06 0.32
CA GLN A 134 -1.01 12.61 0.75
C GLN A 134 -1.69 11.66 -0.25
N THR A 135 -1.41 11.82 -1.55
CA THR A 135 -1.96 10.96 -2.60
C THR A 135 -1.15 9.66 -2.75
N LEU A 136 0.16 9.73 -2.50
CA LEU A 136 1.07 8.61 -2.70
C LEU A 136 0.97 7.56 -1.60
N ILE A 137 0.76 7.98 -0.34
CA ILE A 137 0.65 7.09 0.82
C ILE A 137 -0.42 6.01 0.61
N PRO A 138 -1.68 6.35 0.24
CA PRO A 138 -2.67 5.34 -0.11
C PRO A 138 -2.23 4.43 -1.24
N CYS A 139 -1.60 4.95 -2.31
CA CYS A 139 -1.15 4.13 -3.43
C CYS A 139 -0.09 3.09 -2.99
N ALA A 140 0.86 3.47 -2.14
CA ALA A 140 1.87 2.57 -1.59
C ALA A 140 1.23 1.46 -0.73
N MET A 141 0.33 1.82 0.18
CA MET A 141 -0.40 0.85 1.00
C MET A 141 -1.25 -0.10 0.16
N LEU A 142 -1.93 0.42 -0.85
CA LEU A 142 -2.74 -0.35 -1.78
C LEU A 142 -1.89 -1.31 -2.63
N LEU A 143 -0.66 -0.95 -2.98
CA LEU A 143 0.28 -1.87 -3.64
C LEU A 143 0.63 -3.04 -2.72
N ARG A 144 0.89 -2.79 -1.44
CA ARG A 144 1.19 -3.85 -0.44
C ARG A 144 0.01 -4.78 -0.18
N LEU A 145 -1.22 -4.31 -0.38
CA LEU A 145 -2.43 -5.11 -0.19
C LEU A 145 -2.47 -6.35 -1.09
N GLY A 146 -1.89 -6.31 -2.29
CA GLY A 146 -1.97 -7.39 -3.27
C GLY A 146 -1.46 -8.73 -2.73
N MET A 147 -0.25 -8.73 -2.16
CA MET A 147 0.36 -9.93 -1.57
C MET A 147 -0.43 -10.44 -0.37
N ILE A 148 -1.07 -9.56 0.41
CA ILE A 148 -1.93 -9.95 1.54
C ILE A 148 -3.17 -10.69 1.03
N LEU A 149 -3.84 -10.16 0.00
CA LEU A 149 -5.02 -10.78 -0.59
C LEU A 149 -4.70 -12.14 -1.21
N PHE A 150 -3.63 -12.22 -2.01
CA PHE A 150 -3.20 -13.47 -2.64
C PHE A 150 -2.82 -14.52 -1.61
N SER A 151 -2.07 -14.13 -0.57
CA SER A 151 -1.72 -15.04 0.53
C SER A 151 -2.97 -15.59 1.23
N SER A 152 -3.98 -14.75 1.46
CA SER A 152 -5.24 -15.20 2.05
C SER A 152 -5.94 -16.26 1.19
N VAL A 153 -5.92 -16.12 -0.15
CA VAL A 153 -6.47 -17.14 -1.05
C VAL A 153 -5.63 -18.42 -1.05
N LEU A 154 -4.31 -18.30 -1.09
CA LEU A 154 -3.39 -19.46 -1.04
C LEU A 154 -3.62 -20.29 0.22
N ILE A 155 -3.71 -19.65 1.38
CA ILE A 155 -3.95 -20.31 2.67
C ILE A 155 -5.33 -20.96 2.71
N LYS A 156 -6.37 -20.26 2.25
CA LYS A 156 -7.74 -20.79 2.22
C LYS A 156 -7.87 -21.99 1.28
N SER A 157 -7.15 -21.97 0.16
CA SER A 157 -7.11 -23.05 -0.82
C SER A 157 -6.08 -24.15 -0.53
N LYS A 158 -5.30 -24.01 0.55
CA LYS A 158 -4.19 -24.91 0.94
C LYS A 158 -3.11 -25.07 -0.14
N LYS A 159 -2.92 -24.05 -0.97
CA LYS A 159 -1.86 -23.96 -2.00
C LYS A 159 -0.65 -23.14 -1.56
N ASP A 160 -0.65 -22.66 -0.32
CA ASP A 160 0.41 -21.83 0.27
C ASP A 160 1.80 -22.49 0.21
N LYS A 161 1.88 -23.80 0.47
CA LYS A 161 3.15 -24.53 0.42
C LYS A 161 3.68 -24.70 -0.99
N GLU A 162 2.82 -25.13 -1.91
CA GLU A 162 3.16 -25.33 -3.33
C GLU A 162 3.63 -24.02 -3.97
N PHE A 163 2.90 -22.93 -3.71
CA PHE A 163 3.28 -21.59 -4.18
C PHE A 163 4.64 -21.15 -3.63
N ARG A 164 4.88 -21.37 -2.34
CA ARG A 164 6.16 -21.04 -1.71
C ARG A 164 7.32 -21.86 -2.29
N GLU A 165 7.10 -23.12 -2.59
CA GLU A 165 8.10 -23.99 -3.23
C GLU A 165 8.43 -23.52 -4.64
N ALA A 166 7.42 -23.12 -5.42
CA ALA A 166 7.61 -22.53 -6.75
C ALA A 166 8.41 -21.22 -6.69
N LEU A 167 8.09 -20.32 -5.75
CA LEU A 167 8.86 -19.10 -5.51
C LEU A 167 10.32 -19.40 -5.14
N LYS A 168 10.53 -20.36 -4.23
CA LYS A 168 11.88 -20.75 -3.80
C LYS A 168 12.69 -21.36 -4.97
N ALA A 169 12.05 -22.12 -5.85
CA ALA A 169 12.71 -22.70 -7.02
C ALA A 169 13.22 -21.64 -8.00
N ASN A 170 12.59 -20.46 -8.04
CA ASN A 170 13.04 -19.32 -8.84
C ASN A 170 13.79 -18.25 -8.02
N ASP A 171 14.31 -18.61 -6.83
CA ASP A 171 15.09 -17.69 -5.99
C ASP A 171 14.33 -16.39 -5.63
N PHE A 172 13.00 -16.49 -5.47
CA PHE A 172 12.09 -15.37 -5.23
C PHE A 172 12.14 -14.26 -6.30
N LYS A 173 12.57 -14.61 -7.51
CA LYS A 173 12.55 -13.70 -8.66
C LYS A 173 11.25 -13.83 -9.43
N ASN A 174 10.86 -12.76 -10.11
CA ASN A 174 9.71 -12.71 -11.00
C ASN A 174 8.40 -13.23 -10.38
N ILE A 175 8.02 -12.62 -9.25
CA ILE A 175 6.81 -12.97 -8.49
C ILE A 175 5.55 -13.02 -9.36
N ALA A 176 5.43 -12.06 -10.29
CA ALA A 176 4.28 -11.96 -11.20
C ALA A 176 4.11 -13.22 -12.07
N LEU A 177 5.20 -13.87 -12.50
CA LEU A 177 5.11 -15.10 -13.28
C LEU A 177 4.48 -16.24 -12.48
N ILE A 178 4.94 -16.44 -11.24
CA ILE A 178 4.41 -17.49 -10.36
C ILE A 178 2.96 -17.19 -9.97
N GLU A 179 2.62 -15.93 -9.75
CA GLU A 179 1.23 -15.53 -9.55
C GLU A 179 0.34 -15.85 -10.74
N GLN A 180 0.81 -15.57 -11.96
CA GLN A 180 0.10 -15.91 -13.20
C GLN A 180 -0.08 -17.43 -13.36
N GLU A 181 0.90 -18.25 -12.98
CA GLU A 181 0.77 -19.71 -13.02
C GLU A 181 -0.31 -20.23 -12.05
N PHE A 182 -0.41 -19.67 -10.86
CA PHE A 182 -1.35 -20.13 -9.83
C PHE A 182 -2.76 -19.53 -9.94
N PHE A 183 -2.84 -18.27 -10.38
CA PHE A 183 -4.08 -17.49 -10.39
C PHE A 183 -4.57 -17.08 -11.78
N GLY A 184 -3.72 -17.18 -12.80
CA GLY A 184 -3.96 -16.65 -14.15
C GLY A 184 -3.82 -15.13 -14.25
N VAL A 185 -3.37 -14.46 -13.19
CA VAL A 185 -3.22 -13.00 -13.10
C VAL A 185 -2.21 -12.64 -11.99
N ASP A 186 -1.44 -11.58 -12.17
CA ASP A 186 -0.58 -11.02 -11.12
C ASP A 186 -1.36 -10.13 -10.14
N HIS A 187 -0.81 -9.90 -8.95
CA HIS A 187 -1.51 -9.15 -7.92
C HIS A 187 -1.75 -7.68 -8.27
N ILE A 188 -0.90 -7.03 -9.08
CA ILE A 188 -1.09 -5.62 -9.46
C ILE A 188 -2.28 -5.50 -10.42
N SER A 189 -2.35 -6.38 -11.42
CA SER A 189 -3.50 -6.48 -12.33
C SER A 189 -4.79 -6.80 -11.56
N PHE A 190 -4.73 -7.67 -10.55
CA PHE A 190 -5.89 -7.95 -9.69
C PHE A 190 -6.29 -6.76 -8.81
N LEU A 191 -5.34 -6.00 -8.27
CA LEU A 191 -5.61 -4.79 -7.51
C LEU A 191 -6.32 -3.74 -8.36
N ALA A 192 -5.89 -3.54 -9.61
CA ALA A 192 -6.56 -2.63 -10.54
C ALA A 192 -8.03 -3.02 -10.74
N TYR A 193 -8.33 -4.31 -10.90
CA TYR A 193 -9.71 -4.81 -10.95
C TYR A 193 -10.48 -4.53 -9.66
N CYS A 194 -9.88 -4.78 -8.49
CA CYS A 194 -10.50 -4.49 -7.19
C CYS A 194 -10.84 -3.01 -7.05
N PHE A 195 -9.92 -2.13 -7.42
CA PHE A 195 -10.07 -0.69 -7.24
C PHE A 195 -11.14 -0.10 -8.17
N ASP A 196 -11.22 -0.56 -9.42
CA ASP A 196 -12.31 -0.17 -10.33
C ASP A 196 -13.68 -0.64 -9.81
N HIS A 197 -13.73 -1.87 -9.29
CA HIS A 197 -14.95 -2.41 -8.67
C HIS A 197 -15.36 -1.61 -7.43
N TRP A 198 -14.40 -1.19 -6.60
CA TRP A 198 -14.61 -0.35 -5.41
C TRP A 198 -14.77 1.15 -5.73
N LYS A 199 -14.77 1.54 -7.01
CA LYS A 199 -14.96 2.92 -7.48
C LYS A 199 -13.92 3.90 -6.93
N PHE A 200 -12.67 3.45 -6.83
CA PHE A 200 -11.56 4.33 -6.51
C PHE A 200 -11.29 5.32 -7.64
N ASP A 201 -10.70 6.46 -7.28
CA ASP A 201 -10.27 7.50 -8.20
C ASP A 201 -9.30 6.96 -9.26
N GLU A 202 -9.51 7.35 -10.52
CA GLU A 202 -8.75 6.85 -11.66
C GLU A 202 -7.26 7.19 -11.56
N ILE A 203 -6.92 8.37 -11.02
CA ILE A 203 -5.54 8.79 -10.82
C ILE A 203 -4.83 7.82 -9.85
N LEU A 204 -5.50 7.40 -8.78
CA LEU A 204 -4.98 6.41 -7.83
C LEU A 204 -4.75 5.05 -8.51
N ILE A 205 -5.73 4.57 -9.29
CA ILE A 205 -5.62 3.29 -10.00
C ILE A 205 -4.44 3.32 -10.98
N GLN A 206 -4.38 4.36 -11.83
CA GLN A 206 -3.30 4.51 -12.81
C GLN A 206 -1.93 4.63 -12.12
N THR A 207 -1.85 5.34 -10.99
CA THR A 207 -0.59 5.46 -10.23
C THR A 207 -0.05 4.09 -9.81
N VAL A 208 -0.91 3.21 -9.30
CA VAL A 208 -0.51 1.85 -8.88
C VAL A 208 -0.13 0.99 -10.09
N VAL A 209 -0.92 1.03 -11.18
CA VAL A 209 -0.67 0.23 -12.40
C VAL A 209 0.65 0.62 -13.07
N TYR A 210 0.96 1.92 -13.15
CA TYR A 210 2.21 2.41 -13.76
C TYR A 210 3.42 2.39 -12.82
N ALA A 211 3.30 1.87 -11.59
CA ALA A 211 4.42 1.83 -10.63
C ALA A 211 5.64 1.03 -11.12
N ILE A 212 5.43 0.03 -11.99
CA ILE A 212 6.53 -0.76 -12.59
C ILE A 212 7.15 0.00 -13.78
N ASN A 213 6.33 0.65 -14.61
CA ASN A 213 6.75 1.31 -15.85
C ASN A 213 6.31 2.78 -15.86
N PRO A 214 6.89 3.64 -15.00
CA PRO A 214 6.41 5.01 -14.80
C PRO A 214 6.59 5.91 -16.03
N HIS A 215 7.59 5.66 -16.89
CA HIS A 215 7.78 6.39 -18.15
C HIS A 215 6.60 6.26 -19.12
N SER A 216 5.87 5.14 -19.05
CA SER A 216 4.72 4.85 -19.91
C SER A 216 3.42 5.49 -19.41
N ALA A 217 3.43 6.13 -18.24
CA ALA A 217 2.26 6.79 -17.68
C ALA A 217 1.89 8.07 -18.47
N PRO A 218 0.60 8.46 -18.49
CA PRO A 218 0.18 9.76 -19.01
C PRO A 218 0.87 10.92 -18.27
N PRO A 219 1.11 12.08 -18.91
CA PRO A 219 1.81 13.21 -18.29
C PRO A 219 1.25 13.66 -16.94
N SER A 220 -0.07 13.60 -16.74
CA SER A 220 -0.74 13.95 -15.47
C SER A 220 -0.46 12.96 -14.32
N ILE A 221 -0.02 11.75 -14.63
CA ILE A 221 0.23 10.65 -13.69
C ILE A 221 1.73 10.42 -13.47
N LYS A 222 2.59 10.75 -14.44
CA LYS A 222 4.04 10.46 -14.39
C LYS A 222 4.67 10.81 -13.04
N LYS A 223 4.44 12.01 -12.50
CA LYS A 223 5.00 12.40 -11.18
C LYS A 223 4.61 11.43 -10.06
N LYS A 224 3.35 10.99 -10.02
CA LYS A 224 2.88 10.03 -9.00
C LYS A 224 3.42 8.63 -9.24
N ALA A 225 3.42 8.17 -10.50
CA ALA A 225 3.95 6.86 -10.88
C ALA A 225 5.45 6.75 -10.58
N TYR A 226 6.25 7.76 -10.93
CA TYR A 226 7.68 7.80 -10.59
C TYR A 226 7.91 7.83 -9.08
N ALA A 227 7.17 8.65 -8.34
CA ALA A 227 7.30 8.70 -6.89
C ALA A 227 6.98 7.32 -6.26
N LEU A 228 5.94 6.63 -6.74
CA LEU A 228 5.59 5.30 -6.27
C LEU A 228 6.64 4.26 -6.67
N ALA A 229 7.17 4.33 -7.89
CA ALA A 229 8.23 3.45 -8.37
C ALA A 229 9.50 3.59 -7.52
N ILE A 230 9.93 4.82 -7.23
CA ILE A 230 11.08 5.15 -6.37
C ILE A 230 10.86 4.58 -4.97
N THR A 231 9.70 4.87 -4.35
CA THR A 231 9.38 4.33 -3.03
C THR A 231 9.35 2.81 -3.05
N ASN A 232 8.74 2.19 -4.08
CA ASN A 232 8.65 0.75 -4.18
C ASN A 232 10.02 0.07 -4.31
N ARG A 233 11.01 0.69 -4.96
CA ARG A 233 12.39 0.17 -4.97
C ARG A 233 13.01 0.17 -3.58
N ILE A 234 12.80 1.23 -2.81
CA ILE A 234 13.35 1.35 -1.44
C ILE A 234 12.66 0.38 -0.48
N PHE A 235 11.35 0.15 -0.64
CA PHE A 235 10.53 -0.68 0.25
C PHE A 235 10.11 -2.01 -0.39
N GLU A 236 10.86 -2.47 -1.38
CA GLU A 236 10.59 -3.73 -2.07
C GLU A 236 10.61 -4.89 -1.04
N PRO A 237 9.62 -5.81 -1.03
CA PRO A 237 9.47 -6.77 0.08
C PRO A 237 10.64 -7.76 0.28
N TYR A 238 11.44 -8.03 -0.74
CA TYR A 238 12.51 -9.03 -0.71
C TYR A 238 13.90 -8.41 -0.56
N GLU A 239 14.16 -7.33 -1.29
CA GLU A 239 15.47 -6.71 -1.49
C GLU A 239 15.44 -5.18 -1.23
N GLY A 240 14.37 -4.67 -0.63
CA GLY A 240 14.18 -3.25 -0.36
C GLY A 240 15.34 -2.61 0.40
N GLY A 241 15.86 -1.51 -0.14
CA GLY A 241 16.88 -0.68 0.51
C GLY A 241 18.30 -1.25 0.44
N ASN A 242 18.54 -2.34 -0.30
CA ASN A 242 19.90 -2.75 -0.65
C ASN A 242 20.56 -1.71 -1.59
N ASP A 243 21.88 -1.82 -1.79
CA ASP A 243 22.62 -0.87 -2.63
C ASP A 243 22.12 -0.85 -4.07
N TYR A 244 21.72 -2.01 -4.60
CA TYR A 244 21.19 -2.12 -5.97
C TYR A 244 19.88 -1.34 -6.13
N ASN A 245 18.89 -1.61 -5.30
CA ASN A 245 17.59 -0.96 -5.34
C ASN A 245 17.66 0.53 -4.97
N THR A 246 18.59 0.91 -4.10
CA THR A 246 18.87 2.32 -3.82
C THR A 246 19.42 3.04 -5.04
N ASN A 247 20.36 2.42 -5.76
CA ASN A 247 20.88 2.98 -7.01
C ASN A 247 19.81 3.04 -8.11
N GLU A 248 18.96 2.02 -8.23
CA GLU A 248 17.83 2.01 -9.15
C GLU A 248 16.80 3.11 -8.80
N ALA A 249 16.53 3.35 -7.52
CA ALA A 249 15.68 4.45 -7.08
C ALA A 249 16.25 5.82 -7.51
N LEU A 250 17.57 6.02 -7.40
CA LEU A 250 18.24 7.24 -7.89
C LEU A 250 18.26 7.31 -9.43
N ALA A 251 18.37 6.18 -10.11
CA ALA A 251 18.26 6.12 -11.57
C ALA A 251 16.86 6.53 -12.04
N LEU A 252 15.80 6.11 -11.34
CA LEU A 252 14.42 6.53 -11.62
C LEU A 252 14.21 8.04 -11.43
N VAL A 253 14.88 8.69 -10.47
CA VAL A 253 14.85 10.17 -10.35
C VAL A 253 15.47 10.83 -11.59
N LYS A 254 16.59 10.30 -12.09
CA LYS A 254 17.26 10.81 -13.29
C LYS A 254 16.42 10.55 -14.55
N GLU A 255 15.78 9.39 -14.65
CA GLU A 255 14.84 9.07 -15.73
C GLU A 255 13.63 10.02 -15.69
N ALA A 256 13.05 10.28 -14.51
CA ALA A 256 11.95 11.22 -14.34
C ALA A 256 12.32 12.62 -14.85
N ALA A 257 13.54 13.08 -14.57
CA ALA A 257 14.02 14.39 -15.06
C ALA A 257 14.07 14.46 -16.60
N GLN A 258 14.34 13.35 -17.29
CA GLN A 258 14.27 13.29 -18.77
C GLN A 258 12.82 13.31 -19.29
N GLN A 259 11.85 13.07 -18.44
CA GLN A 259 10.41 13.09 -18.74
C GLN A 259 9.71 14.35 -18.22
N ASP A 260 10.47 15.43 -17.97
CA ASP A 260 10.01 16.71 -17.41
C ASP A 260 9.40 16.60 -15.99
N VAL A 261 9.77 15.56 -15.24
CA VAL A 261 9.37 15.35 -13.84
C VAL A 261 10.58 15.53 -12.94
N VAL A 262 10.59 16.60 -12.15
CA VAL A 262 11.71 16.93 -11.26
C VAL A 262 11.39 16.50 -9.83
N PHE A 263 12.36 15.83 -9.20
CA PHE A 263 12.41 15.56 -7.76
C PHE A 263 13.68 16.14 -7.16
N ASP A 264 13.66 16.54 -5.88
CA ASP A 264 14.89 16.92 -5.17
C ASP A 264 15.72 15.69 -4.80
N GLU A 265 16.73 15.38 -5.63
CA GLU A 265 17.65 14.25 -5.44
C GLU A 265 18.40 14.34 -4.09
N LYS A 266 18.78 15.54 -3.63
CA LYS A 266 19.50 15.70 -2.35
C LYS A 266 18.60 15.40 -1.17
N ASN A 267 17.35 15.86 -1.24
CA ASN A 267 16.34 15.56 -0.25
C ASN A 267 16.08 14.05 -0.18
N LEU A 268 15.90 13.40 -1.33
CA LEU A 268 15.72 11.95 -1.39
C LEU A 268 16.90 11.19 -0.77
N ILE A 269 18.14 11.50 -1.16
CA ILE A 269 19.34 10.85 -0.64
C ILE A 269 19.42 10.99 0.90
N LYS A 270 19.17 12.18 1.43
CA LYS A 270 19.14 12.44 2.88
C LYS A 270 18.18 11.49 3.60
N HIS A 271 16.99 11.27 3.03
CA HIS A 271 15.99 10.39 3.64
C HIS A 271 16.28 8.90 3.43
N ILE A 272 16.93 8.51 2.33
CA ILE A 272 17.41 7.14 2.13
C ILE A 272 18.52 6.79 3.12
N SER A 273 19.53 7.66 3.31
CA SER A 273 20.64 7.37 4.24
C SER A 273 20.18 7.16 5.68
N ASN A 274 19.13 7.88 6.10
CA ASN A 274 18.49 7.66 7.40
C ASN A 274 17.80 6.29 7.51
N PHE A 275 17.40 5.70 6.37
CA PHE A 275 16.80 4.37 6.32
C PHE A 275 17.85 3.25 6.29
N SER A 276 18.93 3.40 5.52
CA SER A 276 20.01 2.41 5.41
C SER A 276 20.65 2.08 6.77
N HIS A 277 20.72 3.05 7.69
CA HIS A 277 21.21 2.84 9.05
C HIS A 277 20.26 2.05 9.97
N ASN A 278 18.99 1.85 9.55
CA ASN A 278 17.93 1.21 10.34
C ASN A 278 17.47 -0.14 9.78
N LEU A 279 18.13 -0.65 8.73
CA LEU A 279 17.93 -2.02 8.26
C LEU A 279 18.69 -2.98 9.18
N PRO A 280 18.05 -4.01 9.75
CA PRO A 280 18.79 -5.07 10.41
C PRO A 280 19.72 -5.70 9.36
N THR A 281 21.02 -5.72 9.65
CA THR A 281 21.96 -6.52 8.84
C THR A 281 21.49 -7.96 8.94
N ASN A 282 21.01 -8.51 7.82
CA ASN A 282 20.73 -9.94 7.71
C ASN A 282 22.06 -10.67 7.93
N ASN A 283 22.25 -11.17 9.16
CA ASN A 283 23.22 -12.19 9.51
C ASN A 283 22.46 -13.51 9.70
#